data_AF-A0A5D2MJS7-F1
#
_entry.id   AF-A0A5D2MJS7-F1
#
_cell.length_a   1.000
_cell.length_b   1.000
_cell.length_c   1.000
_cell.angle_alpha   90.00
_cell.angle_beta   90.00
_cell.angle_gamma   90.00
#
_symmetry.space_group_name_H-M   'P 1'
#
loop_
_entity.id
_entity.type
_entity.pdbx_description
1 polymer ?
#
loop_
_entity_poly.entity_id
_entity_poly.type
_entity_poly.pdbx_seq_one_letter_code
_entity_poly.pdbx_strand_id
1 'polypeptide(L)'
;MECDGNKVVNNIIYGPGKNRYRYCKHIAKQRVPGLPNDLLQKGKHFILIQNPLNILSSFEKVVPPSFLELGLGDLVSIYSELCALGKPPPVIDAADLQQNPEDTLRGLCKDLDIPFQDAMLRWEAGPKPIDGLWAPWWYKSVHNSTHFASPRKYPRPFPFSFYDLLEQSLPFYNLLKRNVRQTSSLLRSPLPVPDLPVPVNAKLLAWVGDEIVPRESARVSVFDSVVQGGDAVWEGLRIFN
;
A
#
# COMPACT_ATOMS: atom_id res chain seq x y z
N MET A 1 29.53 -0.28 -6.68
CA MET A 1 28.15 -0.76 -6.44
C MET A 1 28.07 -2.14 -7.09
N GLU A 2 27.59 -3.16 -6.36
CA GLU A 2 27.40 -4.50 -6.93
C GLU A 2 26.11 -4.51 -7.78
N CYS A 3 26.17 -5.11 -8.97
CA CYS A 3 25.08 -5.11 -9.96
C CYS A 3 24.53 -6.51 -10.23
N ASP A 4 25.20 -7.57 -9.77
CA ASP A 4 24.72 -8.95 -9.86
C ASP A 4 23.72 -9.21 -8.72
N GLY A 5 22.45 -9.40 -9.09
CA GLY A 5 21.38 -9.61 -8.12
C GLY A 5 21.59 -10.82 -7.21
N ASN A 6 22.20 -11.92 -7.68
CA ASN A 6 22.47 -13.09 -6.85
C ASN A 6 23.55 -12.78 -5.81
N LYS A 7 24.58 -12.02 -6.18
CA LYS A 7 25.60 -11.55 -5.24
C LYS A 7 25.01 -10.57 -4.22
N VAL A 8 24.11 -9.69 -4.64
CA VAL A 8 23.39 -8.79 -3.72
C VAL A 8 22.60 -9.61 -2.69
N VAL A 9 21.83 -10.61 -3.13
CA VAL A 9 21.05 -11.47 -2.24
C VAL A 9 21.97 -12.22 -1.26
N ASN A 10 22.97 -12.92 -1.77
CA ASN A 10 23.79 -13.81 -0.96
C ASN A 10 24.78 -13.06 -0.04
N ASN A 11 25.43 -12.02 -0.56
CA ASN A 11 26.54 -11.37 0.13
C ASN A 11 26.12 -10.09 0.87
N ILE A 12 25.03 -9.43 0.45
CA ILE A 12 24.57 -8.17 1.06
C ILE A 12 23.32 -8.40 1.91
N ILE A 13 22.28 -9.05 1.37
CA ILE A 13 21.01 -9.27 2.09
C ILE A 13 21.17 -10.38 3.14
N TYR A 14 21.77 -11.51 2.78
CA TYR A 14 21.99 -12.64 3.69
C TYR A 14 23.43 -12.78 4.19
N GLY A 15 24.36 -11.94 3.71
CA GLY A 15 25.74 -11.97 4.15
C GLY A 15 25.91 -11.55 5.61
N PRO A 16 27.09 -11.80 6.21
CA PRO A 16 27.37 -11.45 7.60
C PRO A 16 27.19 -9.95 7.86
N GLY A 17 26.73 -9.59 9.05
CA GLY A 17 26.49 -8.19 9.45
C GLY A 17 26.74 -7.99 10.93
N LYS A 18 27.20 -6.79 11.32
CA LYS A 18 27.45 -6.42 12.72
C LYS A 18 26.21 -5.89 13.43
N ASN A 19 25.22 -5.41 12.68
CA ASN A 19 24.01 -4.80 13.22
C ASN A 19 22.95 -5.86 13.48
N ARG A 20 22.18 -5.69 14.57
CA ARG A 20 21.05 -6.56 14.94
C ARG A 20 19.95 -6.60 13.87
N TYR A 21 19.71 -5.47 13.21
CA TYR A 21 18.69 -5.34 12.17
C TYR A 21 19.34 -4.91 10.86
N ARG A 22 18.82 -5.45 9.75
CA ARG A 22 19.17 -5.06 8.39
C ARG A 22 17.88 -4.67 7.67
N TYR A 23 17.86 -3.44 7.16
CA TYR A 23 16.73 -2.92 6.40
C TYR A 23 17.09 -2.88 4.91
N CYS A 24 16.26 -3.51 4.08
CA CYS A 24 16.44 -3.56 2.63
C CYS A 24 15.22 -2.96 1.94
N LYS A 25 15.38 -1.76 1.38
CA LYS A 25 14.34 -1.08 0.60
C LYS A 25 14.45 -1.49 -0.87
N HIS A 26 13.36 -2.02 -1.42
CA HIS A 26 13.24 -2.34 -2.84
C HIS A 26 12.05 -1.61 -3.44
N ILE A 27 12.12 -1.26 -4.73
CA ILE A 27 10.98 -0.73 -5.48
C ILE A 27 10.29 -1.91 -6.15
N ALA A 28 8.97 -2.05 -5.99
CA ALA A 28 8.23 -3.25 -6.40
C ALA A 28 8.46 -3.65 -7.86
N LYS A 29 8.38 -2.69 -8.79
CA LYS A 29 8.62 -2.92 -10.24
C LYS A 29 10.05 -3.32 -10.60
N GLN A 30 11.02 -3.19 -9.68
CA GLN A 30 12.41 -3.63 -9.89
C GLN A 30 12.62 -5.10 -9.51
N ARG A 31 11.53 -5.87 -9.34
CA ARG A 31 11.60 -7.31 -9.14
C ARG A 31 12.19 -7.96 -10.38
N VAL A 32 13.42 -8.45 -10.27
CA VAL A 32 14.14 -9.10 -11.38
C VAL A 32 13.69 -10.57 -11.50
N PRO A 33 13.22 -11.02 -12.67
CA PRO A 33 12.95 -12.43 -12.92
C PRO A 33 14.20 -13.29 -12.70
N GLY A 34 14.05 -14.42 -12.01
CA GLY A 34 15.15 -15.36 -11.76
C GLY A 34 15.95 -15.13 -10.47
N LEU A 35 15.63 -14.08 -9.68
CA LEU A 35 16.07 -14.02 -8.29
C LEU A 35 15.26 -15.01 -7.44
N PRO A 36 15.89 -15.68 -6.47
CA PRO A 36 15.21 -16.70 -5.67
C PRO A 36 14.04 -16.10 -4.89
N ASN A 37 12.88 -16.76 -4.97
CA ASN A 37 11.67 -16.43 -4.19
C ASN A 37 11.92 -16.46 -2.67
N ASP A 38 13.05 -17.03 -2.23
CA ASP A 38 13.60 -16.95 -0.87
C ASP A 38 13.51 -15.55 -0.26
N LEU A 39 13.65 -14.48 -1.06
CA LEU A 39 13.55 -13.10 -0.57
C LEU A 39 12.20 -12.78 0.07
N LEU A 40 11.09 -13.32 -0.45
CA LEU A 40 9.76 -13.13 0.13
C LEU A 40 9.46 -14.13 1.25
N GLN A 41 10.17 -15.27 1.27
CA GLN A 41 9.98 -16.29 2.30
C GLN A 41 10.71 -15.95 3.61
N LYS A 42 11.85 -15.26 3.51
CA LYS A 42 12.74 -14.93 4.63
C LYS A 42 12.65 -13.45 5.01
N GLY A 43 12.59 -13.21 6.31
CA GLY A 43 12.53 -11.87 6.88
C GLY A 43 11.10 -11.43 7.20
N LYS A 44 10.97 -10.14 7.55
CA LYS A 44 9.70 -9.48 7.81
C LYS A 44 9.51 -8.39 6.76
N HIS A 45 8.32 -8.34 6.17
CA HIS A 45 7.99 -7.44 5.09
C HIS A 45 6.93 -6.45 5.56
N PHE A 46 6.99 -5.23 5.04
CA PHE A 46 5.89 -4.28 5.10
C PHE A 46 5.82 -3.57 3.75
N ILE A 47 4.65 -3.03 3.44
CA ILE A 47 4.40 -2.32 2.19
C ILE A 47 4.07 -0.87 2.50
N LEU A 48 4.77 0.06 1.84
CA LEU A 48 4.44 1.48 1.84
C LEU A 48 3.69 1.80 0.54
N ILE A 49 2.45 2.26 0.64
CA ILE A 49 1.64 2.71 -0.50
C ILE A 49 1.51 4.22 -0.51
N GLN A 50 1.23 4.78 -1.68
CA GLN A 50 0.93 6.20 -1.85
C GLN A 50 -0.20 6.36 -2.85
N ASN A 51 -1.10 7.30 -2.60
CA ASN A 51 -2.22 7.58 -3.51
C ASN A 51 -1.69 7.98 -4.90
N PRO A 52 -2.13 7.34 -6.00
CA PRO A 52 -1.69 7.66 -7.36
C PRO A 52 -1.85 9.14 -7.73
N LEU A 53 -2.87 9.83 -7.19
CA LEU A 53 -3.05 11.29 -7.36
C LEU A 53 -1.80 12.09 -6.97
N ASN A 54 -1.17 11.69 -5.86
CA ASN A 54 0.01 12.35 -5.33
C ASN A 54 1.28 11.93 -6.10
N ILE A 55 1.34 10.66 -6.52
CA ILE A 55 2.47 10.12 -7.28
C ILE A 55 2.56 10.80 -8.64
N LEU A 56 1.48 10.76 -9.42
CA LEU A 56 1.40 11.26 -10.79
C LEU A 56 1.72 12.75 -10.89
N SER A 57 1.27 13.54 -9.90
CA SER A 57 1.58 14.97 -9.80
C SER A 57 3.08 15.29 -9.64
N SER A 58 3.89 14.31 -9.23
CA SER A 58 5.34 14.44 -9.02
C SER A 58 6.18 13.70 -10.05
N PHE A 59 5.67 12.60 -10.60
CA PHE A 59 6.38 11.66 -11.46
C PHE A 59 6.75 12.24 -12.82
N GLU A 60 5.86 13.02 -13.45
CA GLU A 60 6.08 13.63 -14.77
C GLU A 60 7.39 14.43 -14.86
N LYS A 61 7.86 14.97 -13.74
CA LYS A 61 9.10 15.76 -13.68
C LYS A 61 10.37 14.93 -13.86
N VAL A 62 10.27 13.61 -13.72
CA VAL A 62 11.43 12.72 -13.66
C VAL A 62 11.30 11.57 -14.67
N VAL A 63 10.12 10.97 -14.82
CA VAL A 63 9.89 9.82 -15.71
C VAL A 63 8.49 9.93 -16.35
N PRO A 64 8.31 9.55 -17.62
CA PRO A 64 6.98 9.42 -18.22
C PRO A 64 6.10 8.46 -17.41
N PRO A 65 4.95 8.91 -16.88
CA PRO A 65 4.13 8.06 -16.03
C PRO A 65 3.38 7.02 -16.86
N SER A 66 3.39 5.78 -16.39
CA SER A 66 2.59 4.67 -16.91
C SER A 66 2.15 3.76 -15.78
N PHE A 67 1.19 2.88 -16.02
CA PHE A 67 0.69 1.96 -15.00
C PHE A 67 1.81 1.06 -14.45
N LEU A 68 2.67 0.55 -15.35
CA LEU A 68 3.85 -0.23 -15.00
C LEU A 68 4.87 0.59 -14.19
N GLU A 69 5.06 1.86 -14.56
CA GLU A 69 6.00 2.74 -13.85
C GLU A 69 5.55 3.07 -12.43
N LEU A 70 4.24 3.06 -12.14
CA LEU A 70 3.71 3.24 -10.78
C LEU A 70 3.97 2.01 -9.88
N GLY A 71 4.09 0.82 -10.46
CA GLY A 71 4.39 -0.42 -9.73
C GLY A 71 3.30 -0.88 -8.74
N LEU A 72 2.07 -0.37 -8.86
CA LEU A 72 0.95 -0.75 -7.99
C LEU A 72 0.50 -2.19 -8.22
N GLY A 73 0.50 -2.64 -9.48
CA GLY A 73 0.27 -4.05 -9.82
C GLY A 73 1.30 -4.98 -9.16
N ASP A 74 2.58 -4.61 -9.20
CA ASP A 74 3.66 -5.36 -8.54
C ASP A 74 3.49 -5.41 -7.01
N LEU A 75 3.03 -4.30 -6.40
CA LEU A 75 2.74 -4.27 -4.97
C LEU A 75 1.59 -5.22 -4.59
N VAL A 76 0.51 -5.24 -5.38
CA VAL A 76 -0.61 -6.18 -5.15
C VAL A 76 -0.16 -7.63 -5.32
N SER A 77 0.70 -7.90 -6.32
CA SER A 77 1.29 -9.23 -6.52
C SER A 77 2.14 -9.66 -5.32
N ILE A 78 3.05 -8.80 -4.84
CA ILE A 78 3.87 -9.06 -3.64
C ILE A 78 3.00 -9.27 -2.39
N TYR A 79 1.97 -8.44 -2.21
CA TYR A 79 1.03 -8.57 -1.09
C TYR A 79 0.35 -9.95 -1.12
N SER A 80 -0.19 -10.33 -2.28
CA SER A 80 -0.92 -11.59 -2.48
C SER A 80 -0.02 -12.81 -2.23
N GLU A 81 1.22 -12.77 -2.73
CA GLU A 81 2.21 -13.84 -2.48
C GLU A 81 2.54 -13.99 -0.99
N LEU A 82 2.75 -12.88 -0.28
CA LEU A 82 3.04 -12.90 1.16
C LEU A 82 1.83 -13.39 1.98
N CYS A 83 0.60 -13.02 1.57
CA CYS A 83 -0.63 -13.56 2.15
C CYS A 83 -0.75 -15.07 1.92
N ALA A 84 -0.46 -15.56 0.71
CA ALA A 84 -0.49 -16.99 0.39
C ALA A 84 0.54 -17.80 1.20
N LEU A 85 1.67 -17.18 1.57
CA LEU A 85 2.66 -17.74 2.49
C LEU A 85 2.24 -17.69 3.98
N GLY A 86 1.04 -17.21 4.29
CA GLY A 86 0.53 -17.06 5.66
C GLY A 86 1.17 -15.92 6.45
N LYS A 87 1.85 -14.98 5.77
CA LYS A 87 2.58 -13.86 6.38
C LYS A 87 2.11 -12.52 5.78
N PRO A 88 0.82 -12.14 5.96
CA PRO A 88 0.32 -10.88 5.42
C PRO A 88 1.17 -9.70 5.94
N PRO A 89 1.76 -8.88 5.06
CA PRO A 89 2.63 -7.80 5.49
C PRO A 89 1.79 -6.61 5.99
N PRO A 90 2.24 -5.88 7.03
CA PRO A 90 1.65 -4.59 7.37
C PRO A 90 1.69 -3.64 6.17
N VAL A 91 0.59 -2.94 5.92
CA VAL A 91 0.50 -1.91 4.90
C VAL A 91 0.43 -0.54 5.57
N ILE A 92 1.24 0.40 5.09
CA ILE A 92 1.33 1.79 5.57
C ILE A 92 0.97 2.72 4.41
N ASP A 93 0.04 3.64 4.61
CA ASP A 93 -0.22 4.72 3.67
C ASP A 93 0.72 5.90 3.95
N ALA A 94 1.35 6.43 2.90
CA ALA A 94 2.26 7.57 3.01
C ALA A 94 1.58 8.84 3.55
N ALA A 95 0.28 9.04 3.30
CA ALA A 95 -0.48 10.16 3.85
C ALA A 95 -0.66 10.01 5.37
N ASP A 96 -0.99 8.81 5.84
CA ASP A 96 -1.15 8.52 7.27
C ASP A 96 0.20 8.68 8.00
N LEU A 97 1.29 8.20 7.40
CA LEU A 97 2.65 8.37 7.90
C LEU A 97 3.06 9.85 7.96
N GLN A 98 2.67 10.67 6.99
CA GLN A 98 2.96 12.11 7.01
C GLN A 98 2.12 12.86 8.05
N GLN A 99 0.87 12.43 8.26
CA GLN A 99 -0.04 13.07 9.19
C GLN A 99 0.29 12.75 10.65
N ASN A 100 0.53 11.47 10.96
CA ASN A 100 0.81 10.97 12.31
C ASN A 100 2.03 10.02 12.29
N PRO A 101 3.25 10.55 12.09
CA PRO A 101 4.44 9.73 11.86
C PRO A 101 4.80 8.85 13.06
N GLU A 102 4.70 9.39 14.27
CA GLU A 102 5.05 8.65 15.49
C GLU A 102 4.14 7.44 15.70
N ASP A 103 2.82 7.63 15.70
CA ASP A 103 1.85 6.55 15.90
C ASP A 103 1.96 5.48 14.81
N THR A 104 2.10 5.91 13.56
CA THR A 104 2.25 5.01 12.41
C THR A 104 3.52 4.16 12.54
N LEU A 105 4.66 4.77 12.86
CA LEU A 105 5.93 4.06 13.03
C LEU A 105 5.98 3.19 14.29
N ARG A 106 5.37 3.62 15.40
CA ARG A 106 5.21 2.77 16.60
C ARG A 106 4.38 1.52 16.27
N GLY A 107 3.29 1.70 15.51
CA GLY A 107 2.45 0.60 15.05
C GLY A 107 3.21 -0.39 14.17
N LEU A 108 3.97 0.12 13.20
CA LEU A 108 4.82 -0.69 12.33
C LEU A 108 5.92 -1.42 13.11
N CYS A 109 6.61 -0.72 14.02
CA CYS A 109 7.64 -1.32 14.86
C CYS A 109 7.10 -2.48 15.69
N LYS A 110 5.87 -2.34 16.22
CA LYS A 110 5.17 -3.41 16.94
C LYS A 110 4.92 -4.64 16.06
N ASP A 111 4.44 -4.46 14.82
CA ASP A 111 4.22 -5.60 13.91
C ASP A 111 5.52 -6.30 13.51
N LEU A 112 6.56 -5.51 13.32
CA LEU A 112 7.87 -6.03 12.96
C LEU A 112 8.66 -6.56 14.16
N ASP A 113 8.13 -6.40 15.39
CA ASP A 113 8.81 -6.74 16.65
C ASP A 113 10.22 -6.14 16.72
N ILE A 114 10.29 -4.82 16.48
CA ILE A 114 11.51 -4.02 16.61
C ILE A 114 11.23 -2.84 17.55
N PRO A 115 12.25 -2.34 18.28
CA PRO A 115 12.07 -1.18 19.13
C PRO A 115 11.90 0.09 18.29
N PHE A 116 10.87 0.87 18.61
CA PHE A 116 10.73 2.23 18.11
C PHE A 116 11.87 3.12 18.67
N GLN A 117 12.35 4.06 17.86
CA GLN A 117 13.36 5.03 18.26
C GLN A 117 12.93 6.42 17.82
N ASP A 118 13.01 7.42 18.71
CA ASP A 118 12.64 8.81 18.38
C ASP A 118 13.48 9.38 17.21
N ALA A 119 14.69 8.86 17.01
CA ALA A 119 15.55 9.16 15.88
C ALA A 119 14.92 8.80 14.51
N MET A 120 13.88 7.98 14.47
CA MET A 120 13.13 7.70 13.22
C MET A 120 12.32 8.91 12.75
N LEU A 121 12.04 9.88 13.63
CA LEU A 121 11.23 11.06 13.32
C LEU A 121 12.05 12.27 12.88
N ARG A 122 13.37 12.23 13.06
CA ARG A 122 14.28 13.36 12.83
C ARG A 122 15.54 12.92 12.11
N TRP A 123 15.98 13.71 11.15
CA TRP A 123 17.22 13.47 10.41
C TRP A 123 17.93 14.77 10.10
N GLU A 124 19.22 14.71 9.81
CA GLU A 124 19.94 15.91 9.37
C GLU A 124 19.68 16.14 7.88
N ALA A 125 19.46 17.40 7.53
CA ALA A 125 19.37 17.84 6.14
C ALA A 125 20.68 17.59 5.38
N GLY A 126 20.58 17.54 4.06
CA GLY A 126 21.68 17.33 3.13
C GLY A 126 21.80 15.90 2.59
N PRO A 127 22.65 15.72 1.56
CA PRO A 127 22.94 14.40 0.99
C PRO A 127 23.62 13.49 2.01
N LYS A 128 23.35 12.19 1.91
CA LYS A 128 23.97 11.17 2.75
C LYS A 128 24.98 10.35 1.94
N PRO A 129 26.09 9.87 2.56
CA PRO A 129 27.06 9.02 1.87
C PRO A 129 26.45 7.73 1.28
N ILE A 130 25.33 7.27 1.84
CA ILE A 130 24.60 6.07 1.42
C ILE A 130 23.58 6.33 0.32
N ASP A 131 23.43 7.59 -0.11
CA ASP A 131 22.49 7.94 -1.18
C ASP A 131 22.89 7.25 -2.49
N GLY A 132 21.93 6.55 -3.09
CA GLY A 132 22.14 5.84 -4.34
C GLY A 132 22.09 6.75 -5.56
N LEU A 133 22.26 6.15 -6.74
CA LEU A 133 22.26 6.82 -8.05
C LEU A 133 21.00 7.66 -8.33
N TRP A 134 19.90 7.36 -7.64
CA TRP A 134 18.60 8.02 -7.77
C TRP A 134 18.50 9.36 -7.02
N ALA A 135 19.46 9.68 -6.15
CA ALA A 135 19.39 10.87 -5.30
C ALA A 135 19.27 12.22 -6.06
N PRO A 136 20.01 12.46 -7.16
CA PRO A 136 19.88 13.71 -7.93
C PRO A 136 18.46 13.96 -8.46
N TRP A 137 17.69 12.89 -8.68
CA TRP A 137 16.37 12.94 -9.30
C TRP A 137 15.25 13.06 -8.27
N TRP A 138 15.36 12.36 -7.15
CA TRP A 138 14.24 12.19 -6.21
C TRP A 138 14.47 12.83 -4.84
N TYR A 139 15.72 13.07 -4.42
CA TYR A 139 16.01 13.34 -3.00
C TYR A 139 16.08 14.82 -2.64
N LYS A 140 15.95 15.73 -3.61
CA LYS A 140 16.00 17.19 -3.37
C LYS A 140 15.07 17.65 -2.24
N SER A 141 13.85 17.09 -2.14
CA SER A 141 12.92 17.47 -1.08
C SER A 141 13.34 16.92 0.29
N VAL A 142 13.80 15.66 0.37
CA VAL A 142 14.19 15.05 1.65
C VAL A 142 15.48 15.66 2.18
N HIS A 143 16.44 15.99 1.31
CA HIS A 143 17.68 16.68 1.67
C HIS A 143 17.42 18.07 2.26
N ASN A 144 16.29 18.71 1.97
CA ASN A 144 15.93 20.00 2.56
C ASN A 144 15.06 19.88 3.82
N SER A 145 14.81 18.67 4.31
CA SER A 145 13.94 18.41 5.46
C SER A 145 14.74 17.83 6.62
N THR A 146 14.19 17.94 7.82
CA THR A 146 14.75 17.37 9.06
C THR A 146 13.76 16.52 9.85
N HIS A 147 12.51 16.47 9.40
CA HIS A 147 11.39 15.78 10.02
C HIS A 147 10.25 15.62 9.00
N PHE A 148 9.22 14.83 9.33
CA PHE A 148 8.02 14.70 8.53
C PHE A 148 7.26 16.04 8.48
N ALA A 149 6.94 16.50 7.27
CA ALA A 149 6.15 17.69 7.06
C ALA A 149 4.70 17.32 6.74
N SER A 150 3.75 18.12 7.25
CA SER A 150 2.34 17.92 6.94
C SER A 150 2.06 18.08 5.44
N PRO A 151 1.07 17.36 4.89
CA PRO A 151 0.67 17.51 3.50
C PRO A 151 0.31 18.97 3.17
N ARG A 152 0.51 19.35 1.90
CA ARG A 152 0.09 20.68 1.43
C ARG A 152 -1.43 20.84 1.55
N LYS A 153 -1.87 21.95 2.13
CA LYS A 153 -3.28 22.25 2.36
C LYS A 153 -4.08 22.47 1.05
N TYR A 154 -3.41 22.90 -0.01
CA TYR A 154 -4.04 23.19 -1.30
C TYR A 154 -3.46 22.29 -2.39
N PRO A 155 -4.25 21.35 -2.95
CA PRO A 155 -3.81 20.56 -4.08
C PRO A 155 -3.71 21.45 -5.32
N ARG A 156 -2.75 21.13 -6.19
CA ARG A 156 -2.73 21.70 -7.54
C ARG A 156 -3.82 21.05 -8.39
N PRO A 157 -4.33 21.73 -9.43
CA PRO A 157 -5.19 21.08 -10.41
C PRO A 157 -4.51 19.83 -10.96
N PHE A 158 -5.23 18.71 -10.97
CA PHE A 158 -4.71 17.45 -11.48
C PHE A 158 -4.77 17.46 -13.02
N PRO A 159 -3.67 17.15 -13.73
CA PRO A 159 -3.65 17.18 -15.19
C PRO A 159 -4.67 16.20 -15.79
N PHE A 160 -5.47 16.68 -16.75
CA PHE A 160 -6.47 15.85 -17.44
C PHE A 160 -5.85 14.65 -18.15
N SER A 161 -4.62 14.78 -18.66
CA SER A 161 -3.86 13.71 -19.32
C SER A 161 -3.60 12.48 -18.44
N PHE A 162 -3.74 12.58 -17.12
CA PHE A 162 -3.50 11.48 -16.18
C PHE A 162 -4.77 10.85 -15.61
N TYR A 163 -5.96 11.26 -16.06
CA TYR A 163 -7.23 10.72 -15.53
C TYR A 163 -7.35 9.21 -15.82
N ASP A 164 -7.10 8.77 -17.07
CA ASP A 164 -7.19 7.36 -17.43
C ASP A 164 -6.21 6.51 -16.63
N LEU A 165 -4.97 6.99 -16.47
CA LEU A 165 -3.95 6.31 -15.70
C LEU A 165 -4.29 6.26 -14.20
N LEU A 166 -4.86 7.34 -13.68
CA LEU A 166 -5.37 7.38 -12.31
C LEU A 166 -6.48 6.35 -12.11
N GLU A 167 -7.48 6.33 -13.00
CA GLU A 167 -8.61 5.40 -12.96
C GLU A 167 -8.14 3.94 -12.99
N GLN A 168 -7.22 3.61 -13.90
CA GLN A 168 -6.59 2.28 -13.97
C GLN A 168 -5.83 1.91 -12.67
N SER A 169 -5.25 2.89 -12.00
CA SER A 169 -4.38 2.67 -10.82
C SER A 169 -5.14 2.58 -9.50
N LEU A 170 -6.31 3.23 -9.40
CA LEU A 170 -7.08 3.34 -8.16
C LEU A 170 -7.52 2.00 -7.57
N PRO A 171 -7.99 1.00 -8.35
CA PRO A 171 -8.36 -0.30 -7.81
C PRO A 171 -7.23 -0.98 -7.03
N PHE A 172 -6.01 -0.96 -7.58
CA PHE A 172 -4.82 -1.57 -6.95
C PHE A 172 -4.42 -0.84 -5.66
N TYR A 173 -4.43 0.49 -5.68
CA TYR A 173 -4.20 1.29 -4.48
C TYR A 173 -5.27 1.03 -3.41
N ASN A 174 -6.55 1.01 -3.78
CA ASN A 174 -7.67 0.80 -2.86
C ASN A 174 -7.65 -0.59 -2.22
N LEU A 175 -7.28 -1.63 -2.99
CA LEU A 175 -7.10 -2.98 -2.46
C LEU A 175 -6.04 -2.99 -1.35
N LEU A 176 -4.87 -2.42 -1.59
CA LEU A 176 -3.82 -2.32 -0.57
C LEU A 176 -4.25 -1.42 0.60
N LYS A 177 -4.94 -0.32 0.31
CA LYS A 177 -5.41 0.64 1.31
C LYS A 177 -6.37 0.02 2.33
N ARG A 178 -7.26 -0.88 1.89
CA ARG A 178 -8.17 -1.60 2.81
C ARG A 178 -7.42 -2.41 3.87
N ASN A 179 -6.17 -2.78 3.59
CA ASN A 179 -5.29 -3.52 4.48
C ASN A 179 -4.34 -2.61 5.28
N VAL A 180 -4.45 -1.28 5.14
CA VAL A 180 -3.68 -0.34 5.97
C VAL A 180 -4.12 -0.48 7.43
N ARG A 181 -3.13 -0.47 8.33
CA ARG A 181 -3.37 -0.49 9.76
C ARG A 181 -4.31 0.65 10.15
N GLN A 182 -5.49 0.30 10.65
CA GLN A 182 -6.41 1.28 11.19
C GLN A 182 -5.87 1.81 12.51
N THR A 183 -5.34 3.02 12.50
CA THR A 183 -5.06 3.78 13.72
C THR A 183 -6.40 4.11 14.37
N SER A 184 -6.76 3.31 15.37
CA SER A 184 -7.94 3.40 16.22
C SER A 184 -8.46 4.84 16.44
N SER A 185 -9.62 5.17 15.86
CA SER A 185 -10.67 5.98 16.52
C SER A 185 -12.02 5.96 15.80
N LEU A 186 -12.07 5.86 14.47
CA LEU A 186 -13.33 5.98 13.70
C LEU A 186 -14.17 4.69 13.57
N LEU A 187 -13.67 3.56 14.09
CA LEU A 187 -14.45 2.31 14.18
C LEU A 187 -15.02 2.02 15.56
N ARG A 188 -14.94 2.97 16.51
CA ARG A 188 -15.73 2.92 17.75
C ARG A 188 -17.14 3.47 17.53
N SER A 189 -17.89 2.71 16.75
CA SER A 189 -19.23 2.21 17.09
C SER A 189 -19.81 1.64 15.79
N PRO A 190 -19.94 0.30 15.65
CA PRO A 190 -20.82 -0.21 14.62
C PRO A 190 -22.21 0.39 14.87
N LEU A 191 -22.84 0.87 13.81
CA LEU A 191 -24.28 1.15 13.84
C LEU A 191 -24.99 -0.08 14.45
N PRO A 192 -26.04 0.11 15.27
CA PRO A 192 -26.74 -1.00 15.89
C PRO A 192 -27.13 -2.02 14.82
N VAL A 193 -26.87 -3.30 15.11
CA VAL A 193 -27.17 -4.39 14.18
C VAL A 193 -28.67 -4.35 13.89
N PRO A 194 -29.09 -4.20 12.63
CA PRO A 194 -30.50 -4.18 12.29
C PRO A 194 -31.11 -5.54 12.62
N ASP A 195 -32.34 -5.53 13.12
CA ASP A 195 -33.04 -6.77 13.46
C ASP A 195 -33.30 -7.57 12.19
N LEU A 196 -32.80 -8.81 12.15
CA LEU A 196 -32.85 -9.63 10.94
C LEU A 196 -34.13 -10.48 10.96
N PRO A 197 -34.94 -10.46 9.89
CA PRO A 197 -36.17 -11.27 9.83
C PRO A 197 -35.89 -12.79 9.83
N VAL A 198 -34.66 -13.20 9.52
CA VAL A 198 -34.20 -14.60 9.55
C VAL A 198 -32.82 -14.67 10.23
N PRO A 199 -32.73 -15.16 11.47
CA PRO A 199 -31.47 -15.18 12.24
C PRO A 199 -30.33 -16.00 11.61
N VAL A 200 -30.66 -17.04 10.84
CA VAL A 200 -29.69 -17.89 10.14
C VAL A 200 -28.90 -17.11 9.08
N ASN A 201 -29.44 -16.00 8.60
CA ASN A 201 -28.82 -15.17 7.56
C ASN A 201 -27.76 -14.19 8.08
N ALA A 202 -27.49 -14.19 9.40
CA ALA A 202 -26.56 -13.27 10.04
C ALA A 202 -25.10 -13.40 9.53
N LYS A 203 -24.72 -14.55 8.97
CA LYS A 203 -23.36 -14.81 8.47
C LYS A 203 -23.30 -15.01 6.94
N LEU A 204 -24.33 -14.57 6.22
CA LEU A 204 -24.32 -14.68 4.77
C LEU A 204 -23.20 -13.82 4.18
N LEU A 205 -22.53 -14.41 3.21
CA LEU A 205 -21.61 -13.71 2.33
C LEU A 205 -22.37 -13.31 1.07
N ALA A 206 -22.22 -12.06 0.66
CA ALA A 206 -22.81 -11.50 -0.54
C ALA A 206 -21.69 -11.25 -1.56
N TRP A 207 -21.96 -11.59 -2.81
CA TRP A 207 -21.06 -11.27 -3.91
C TRP A 207 -21.38 -9.84 -4.38
N VAL A 208 -20.40 -8.93 -4.31
CA VAL A 208 -20.55 -7.49 -4.63
C VAL A 208 -19.40 -7.08 -5.53
N GLY A 209 -19.71 -6.75 -6.79
CA GLY A 209 -18.66 -6.65 -7.81
C GLY A 209 -17.94 -8.00 -7.89
N ASP A 210 -16.61 -8.03 -7.90
CA ASP A 210 -15.83 -9.27 -8.03
C ASP A 210 -15.45 -9.93 -6.69
N GLU A 211 -15.99 -9.46 -5.56
CA GLU A 211 -15.61 -9.94 -4.22
C GLU A 211 -16.78 -10.58 -3.48
N ILE A 212 -16.50 -11.68 -2.78
CA ILE A 212 -17.41 -12.24 -1.77
C ILE A 212 -17.13 -11.51 -0.45
N VAL A 213 -18.09 -10.73 0.01
CA VAL A 213 -17.98 -9.91 1.22
C VAL A 213 -19.03 -10.29 2.26
N PRO A 214 -18.76 -10.15 3.57
CA PRO A 214 -19.79 -10.25 4.60
C PRO A 214 -20.95 -9.27 4.36
N ARG A 215 -22.16 -9.65 4.77
CA ARG A 215 -23.38 -8.84 4.59
C ARG A 215 -23.23 -7.39 5.09
N GLU A 216 -22.55 -7.18 6.22
CA GLU A 216 -22.28 -5.85 6.79
C GLU A 216 -21.44 -4.93 5.88
N SER A 217 -20.69 -5.53 4.97
CA SER A 217 -19.85 -4.87 3.97
C SER A 217 -20.54 -4.72 2.61
N ALA A 218 -21.62 -5.46 2.36
CA ALA A 218 -22.41 -5.41 1.13
C ALA A 218 -23.38 -4.23 1.14
N ARG A 219 -22.88 -3.02 0.86
CA ARG A 219 -23.69 -1.80 0.80
C ARG A 219 -24.05 -1.47 -0.64
N VAL A 220 -25.35 -1.40 -0.94
CA VAL A 220 -25.84 -0.89 -2.23
C VAL A 220 -25.87 0.64 -2.16
N SER A 221 -25.27 1.30 -3.15
CA SER A 221 -25.42 2.74 -3.31
C SER A 221 -26.87 3.06 -3.69
N VAL A 222 -27.54 3.96 -2.99
CA VAL A 222 -28.88 4.45 -3.36
C VAL A 222 -28.90 5.27 -4.67
N PHE A 223 -27.72 5.53 -5.23
CA PHE A 223 -27.52 6.18 -6.52
C PHE A 223 -27.11 5.19 -7.62
N ASP A 224 -27.21 3.88 -7.38
CA ASP A 224 -26.99 2.89 -8.42
C ASP A 224 -28.13 2.97 -9.45
N SER A 225 -27.77 3.05 -10.73
CA SER A 225 -28.73 3.21 -11.83
C SER A 225 -29.71 2.04 -11.94
N VAL A 226 -29.32 0.85 -11.46
CA VAL A 226 -30.17 -0.35 -11.45
C VAL A 226 -31.36 -0.19 -10.49
N VAL A 227 -31.15 0.50 -9.37
CA VAL A 227 -32.20 0.74 -8.36
C VAL A 227 -33.17 1.85 -8.83
N GLN A 228 -32.74 2.69 -9.77
CA GLN A 228 -33.54 3.79 -10.33
C GLN A 228 -34.14 3.47 -11.71
N GLY A 229 -34.19 2.19 -12.11
CA GLY A 229 -34.87 1.76 -13.34
C GLY A 229 -34.05 1.93 -14.62
N GLY A 230 -32.71 2.00 -14.52
CA GLY A 230 -31.80 1.98 -15.67
C GLY A 230 -31.58 0.55 -16.22
N ASP A 231 -31.13 0.49 -17.48
CA ASP A 231 -30.86 -0.79 -18.17
C ASP A 231 -29.60 -1.47 -17.63
N ALA A 232 -29.74 -2.68 -17.09
CA ALA A 232 -28.64 -3.58 -16.74
C ALA A 232 -29.02 -5.05 -16.98
N VAL A 233 -28.02 -5.88 -17.33
CA VAL A 233 -28.15 -7.33 -17.47
C VAL A 233 -27.35 -8.00 -16.35
N TRP A 234 -27.99 -8.84 -15.55
CA TRP A 234 -27.32 -9.71 -14.57
C TRP A 234 -27.43 -11.17 -15.00
N GLU A 235 -26.33 -11.91 -14.90
CA GLU A 235 -26.36 -13.37 -14.81
C GLU A 235 -26.45 -13.72 -13.31
N GLY A 236 -27.62 -14.20 -12.87
CA GLY A 236 -27.88 -14.49 -11.46
C GLY A 236 -27.02 -15.63 -10.91
N LEU A 237 -26.74 -15.58 -9.59
CA LEU A 237 -26.07 -16.66 -8.85
C LEU A 237 -26.86 -17.97 -8.95
N ARG A 238 -26.26 -19.01 -9.54
CA ARG A 238 -26.72 -20.40 -9.37
C ARG A 238 -26.35 -20.88 -7.97
N ILE A 239 -27.36 -21.29 -7.21
CA ILE A 239 -27.18 -21.96 -5.92
C ILE A 239 -27.36 -23.45 -6.16
N PHE A 240 -26.39 -24.26 -5.75
CA PHE A 240 -26.52 -25.71 -5.68
C PHE A 240 -26.86 -26.12 -4.24
N ASN A 241 -27.66 -27.18 -4.10
CA ASN A 241 -28.05 -27.79 -2.84
C ASN A 241 -26.89 -28.52 -2.15
#